data_AF-A0A1I3RQH9-F1
#
_entry.id   AF-A0A1I3RQH9-F1
#
_cell.length_a   1.000
_cell.length_b   1.000
_cell.length_c   1.000
_cell.angle_alpha   90.00
_cell.angle_beta   90.00
_cell.angle_gamma   90.00
#
_symmetry.space_group_name_H-M   'P 1'
#
loop_
_entity.id
_entity.type
_entity.pdbx_description
1 polymer ?
#
loop_
_entity_poly.entity_id
_entity_poly.type
_entity_poly.pdbx_seq_one_letter_code
_entity_poly.pdbx_strand_id
1 'polypeptide(L)' 'MQTKEEIRVQPCITAEDHEWLKQLWQEEWGGTTMITCGTVHSLTDLEALIAWEGTERVGTLTYRIPSITKLG' A
#
# COMPACT_ATOMS: atom_id res chain seq x y z
N MET A 1 24.06 19.29 5.34
CA MET A 1 22.81 19.77 4.72
C MET A 1 22.29 18.61 3.90
N GLN A 2 21.26 17.88 4.37
CA GLN A 2 20.65 16.81 3.57
C GLN A 2 19.88 17.47 2.43
N THR A 3 20.33 17.25 1.20
CA THR A 3 19.51 17.51 0.01
C THR A 3 18.37 16.51 0.04
N LYS A 4 17.15 16.98 0.30
CA LYS A 4 15.94 16.16 0.26
C LYS A 4 15.69 15.77 -1.20
N GLU A 5 15.68 14.48 -1.49
CA GLU A 5 15.38 14.02 -2.84
C GLU A 5 13.88 14.16 -3.14
N GLU A 6 13.53 14.14 -4.42
CA GLU A 6 12.13 14.24 -4.85
C GLU A 6 11.38 12.93 -4.54
N ILE A 7 10.20 13.05 -3.92
CA ILE A 7 9.32 11.92 -3.67
C ILE A 7 8.48 11.63 -4.91
N ARG A 8 8.59 10.42 -5.44
CA ARG A 8 7.78 9.92 -6.55
C ARG A 8 6.77 8.90 -6.05
N VAL A 9 5.52 9.01 -6.45
CA VAL A 9 4.45 8.07 -6.07
C VAL A 9 4.08 7.23 -7.29
N GLN A 10 4.15 5.90 -7.14
CA GLN A 10 3.89 4.98 -8.24
C GLN A 10 2.95 3.84 -7.79
N PRO A 11 2.11 3.30 -8.67
CA PRO A 11 1.32 2.11 -8.36
C PRO A 11 2.20 0.91 -8.02
N CYS A 12 1.74 0.06 -7.11
CA CYS A 12 2.31 -1.26 -6.90
C CYS A 12 2.00 -2.14 -8.12
N ILE A 13 3.02 -2.54 -8.88
CA ILE A 13 2.86 -3.28 -10.14
C ILE A 13 3.68 -4.58 -10.13
N THR A 14 4.87 -4.55 -9.54
CA THR A 14 5.81 -5.67 -9.64
C THR A 14 5.66 -6.64 -8.48
N ALA A 15 6.08 -7.90 -8.67
CA ALA A 15 6.13 -8.87 -7.59
C ALA A 15 7.03 -8.41 -6.43
N GLU A 16 8.12 -7.68 -6.72
CA GLU A 16 9.01 -7.13 -5.70
C GLU A 16 8.30 -6.08 -4.84
N ASP A 17 7.47 -5.23 -5.44
CA ASP A 17 6.66 -4.25 -4.72
C ASP A 17 5.67 -4.95 -3.78
N HIS A 18 5.02 -6.02 -4.25
CA HIS A 18 4.12 -6.82 -3.42
C HIS A 18 4.84 -7.48 -2.23
N GLU A 19 6.03 -8.04 -2.44
CA GLU A 19 6.81 -8.64 -1.36
C GLU A 19 7.29 -7.59 -0.35
N TRP A 20 7.74 -6.41 -0.82
CA TRP A 20 8.10 -5.30 0.05
C TRP A 20 6.91 -4.83 0.90
N LEU A 21 5.71 -4.69 0.32
CA LEU A 21 4.51 -4.32 1.06
C LEU A 21 4.13 -5.36 2.12
N LYS A 22 4.22 -6.66 1.81
CA LYS A 22 3.95 -7.73 2.77
C LYS A 22 4.91 -7.66 3.96
N GLN A 23 6.19 -7.43 3.70
CA GLN A 23 7.20 -7.26 4.75
C GLN A 23 6.87 -6.04 5.61
N LEU A 24 6.60 -4.89 4.97
CA LEU A 24 6.23 -3.67 5.68
C LEU A 24 4.99 -3.86 6.57
N TRP A 25 3.91 -4.48 6.09
CA TRP A 25 2.72 -4.72 6.92
C TRP A 25 2.97 -5.74 8.03
N GLN A 26 3.81 -6.75 7.78
CA GLN A 26 4.20 -7.70 8.81
C GLN A 26 5.00 -7.02 9.93
N GLU A 27 5.90 -6.10 9.58
CA GLU A 27 6.75 -5.36 10.50
C GLU A 27 5.96 -4.30 11.29
N GLU A 28 5.18 -3.48 10.60
CA GLU A 28 4.47 -2.34 11.19
C GLU A 28 3.16 -2.74 11.88
N TRP A 29 2.44 -3.73 11.32
CA TRP A 29 1.08 -4.09 11.76
C TRP A 29 0.94 -5.55 12.22
N GLY A 30 2.02 -6.33 12.21
CA GLY A 30 2.02 -7.71 12.68
C GLY A 30 1.35 -8.71 11.74
N GLY A 31 0.94 -8.29 10.54
CA GLY A 31 0.35 -9.18 9.55
C GLY A 31 -0.31 -8.46 8.38
N THR A 32 -0.88 -9.26 7.46
CA THR A 32 -1.56 -8.76 6.26
C THR A 32 -3.08 -8.70 6.40
N THR A 33 -3.62 -8.99 7.57
CA THR A 33 -5.06 -8.95 7.86
C THR A 33 -5.39 -7.69 8.67
N MET A 34 -6.30 -6.87 8.15
CA MET A 34 -6.75 -5.64 8.81
C MET A 34 -8.26 -5.69 9.05
N ILE A 35 -8.70 -5.24 10.23
CA ILE A 35 -10.13 -5.14 10.56
C ILE A 35 -10.50 -3.66 10.67
N THR A 36 -11.41 -3.20 9.81
CA THR A 36 -11.93 -1.83 9.86
C THR A 36 -13.46 -1.85 9.77
N CYS A 37 -14.15 -1.11 10.64
CA CYS A 37 -15.61 -1.03 10.67
C CYS A 37 -16.32 -2.40 10.68
N GLY A 38 -15.75 -3.39 11.40
CA GLY A 38 -16.29 -4.75 11.47
C GLY A 38 -16.08 -5.60 10.20
N THR A 39 -15.36 -5.08 9.20
CA THR A 39 -15.01 -5.81 7.97
C THR A 39 -13.56 -6.27 8.04
N VAL A 40 -13.32 -7.54 7.70
CA VAL A 40 -11.99 -8.11 7.55
C VAL A 40 -11.49 -7.84 6.13
N HIS A 41 -10.28 -7.30 6.03
CA HIS A 41 -9.59 -7.00 4.78
C HIS A 41 -8.29 -7.79 4.73
N SER A 42 -8.04 -8.46 3.59
CA SER A 42 -6.69 -8.87 3.24
C SER A 42 -6.00 -7.69 2.57
N LEU A 43 -4.89 -7.22 3.13
CA LEU A 43 -4.11 -6.10 2.58
C LEU A 43 -3.51 -6.43 1.22
N THR A 44 -3.29 -7.72 0.93
CA THR A 44 -2.81 -8.18 -0.39
C THR A 44 -3.83 -8.00 -1.51
N ASP A 45 -5.09 -7.79 -1.17
CA ASP A 45 -6.19 -7.65 -2.13
C ASP A 45 -6.56 -6.17 -2.34
N LEU A 46 -5.86 -5.26 -1.65
CA LEU A 46 -6.06 -3.82 -1.77
C LEU A 46 -5.18 -3.22 -2.86
N GLU A 47 -5.67 -2.16 -3.49
CA GLU A 47 -4.83 -1.33 -4.35
C GLU A 47 -3.82 -0.57 -3.48
N ALA A 48 -2.61 -0.37 -4.00
CA ALA A 48 -1.52 0.27 -3.26
C ALA A 48 -0.72 1.24 -4.14
N LEU A 49 -0.31 2.35 -3.53
CA LEU A 49 0.66 3.30 -4.04
C LEU A 49 1.91 3.25 -3.16
N ILE A 50 3.09 3.29 -3.78
CA ILE A 50 4.38 3.32 -3.08
C ILE A 50 5.04 4.69 -3.31
N ALA A 51 5.51 5.28 -2.22
CA ALA A 51 6.34 6.47 -2.26
C ALA A 51 7.81 6.08 -2.37
N TRP A 52 8.53 6.70 -3.31
CA TRP A 52 9.93 6.45 -3.61
C TRP A 52 10.75 7.70 -3.39
N GLU A 53 11.84 7.60 -2.63
CA GLU A 53 12.91 8.60 -2.56
C GLU A 53 14.13 8.02 -3.30
N GLY A 54 14.44 8.55 -4.48
CA GLY A 54 15.42 7.91 -5.36
C GLY A 54 15.00 6.48 -5.74
N THR A 55 15.77 5.48 -5.32
CA THR A 55 15.47 4.04 -5.51
C THR A 55 14.90 3.37 -4.27
N GLU A 56 14.77 4.11 -3.17
CA GLU A 56 14.31 3.58 -1.89
C GLU A 56 12.79 3.74 -1.77
N ARG A 57 12.13 2.71 -1.25
CA ARG A 57 10.70 2.74 -0.93
C ARG A 57 10.56 3.30 0.49
N VAL A 58 9.88 4.44 0.63
CA VAL A 58 9.82 5.20 1.89
C VAL A 58 8.42 5.30 2.49
N GLY A 59 7.42 4.74 1.83
CA GLY A 59 6.06 4.72 2.36
C GLY A 59 5.05 4.07 1.42
N THR A 60 3.85 3.85 1.94
CA THR A 60 2.74 3.24 1.18
C THR A 60 1.41 3.85 1.56
N LEU A 61 0.46 3.78 0.62
CA LEU A 61 -0.96 4.01 0.85
C LEU A 61 -1.75 2.88 0.22
N THR A 62 -2.55 2.19 1.03
CA THR A 62 -3.47 1.13 0.59
C THR A 62 -4.91 1.63 0.61
N TYR A 63 -5.68 1.33 -0.43
CA TYR A 63 -7.07 1.76 -0.52
C TYR A 63 -7.97 0.71 -1.20
N ARG A 64 -9.27 0.89 -0.99
CA ARG A 64 -10.33 0.16 -1.68
C ARG A 64 -11.36 1.16 -2.15
N ILE A 65 -11.68 1.14 -3.45
CA ILE A 65 -12.81 1.89 -3.99
C ILE A 65 -13.98 0.91 -4.13
N PRO A 66 -15.02 0.98 -3.30
CA PRO A 66 -16.18 0.11 -3.45
C PRO A 66 -16.88 0.43 -4.77
N SER A 67 -17.26 -0.62 -5.51
CA SER A 67 -18.07 -0.46 -6.71
C SER A 67 -19.44 0.09 -6.33
N ILE A 68 -19.77 1.28 -6.82
CA ILE A 68 -21.12 1.82 -6.68
C ILE A 68 -21.95 1.22 -7.82
N THR A 69 -22.59 0.08 -7.57
CA THR A 69 -23.61 -0.43 -8.50
C THR A 69 -24.77 0.56 -8.48
N LYS A 70 -25.03 1.26 -9.59
CA LYS A 70 -26.28 1.99 -9.78
C LYS A 70 -27.42 0.98 -9.67
N LEU A 71 -28.22 1.08 -8.62
CA LEU A 71 -29.52 0.42 -8.56
C LEU A 71 -30.36 1.04 -9.69
N GLY A 72 -30.72 0.21 -10.66
CA GLY A 72 -31.67 0.54 -11.72
C GLY A 72 -33.10 0.54 -11.20
#